data_AF-A0A6B0Y3F5-F1
#
_entry.id   AF-A0A6B0Y3F5-F1
#
_cell.length_a   1.000
_cell.length_b   1.000
_cell.length_c   1.000
_cell.angle_alpha   90.00
_cell.angle_beta   90.00
_cell.angle_gamma   90.00
#
_symmetry.space_group_name_H-M   'P 1'
#
loop_
_entity.id
_entity.type
_entity.pdbx_description
1 polymer ?
#
loop_
_entity_poly.entity_id
_entity_poly.type
_entity_poly.pdbx_seq_one_letter_code
_entity_poly.pdbx_strand_id
1 'polypeptide(L)'
;MMNRSLTLKILSAVILFGAWEIAGHIPVSFAFPTFLESMGALMRMMGDGTMLDAYAETLRPLAVGIAISAFLGIALGIWVGLSRFFDWLFSPIFIVMQAAPLAALIPLLVLAYGIGLTSKVLVVCIMGMPVIVLNT
;
A
#
# COMPACT_ATOMS: atom_id res chain seq x y z
N MET A 1 39.79 1.85 -8.89
CA MET A 1 39.40 1.02 -10.05
C MET A 1 37.91 0.74 -9.93
N MET A 2 37.07 1.34 -10.77
CA MET A 2 35.62 1.16 -10.68
C MET A 2 35.28 -0.30 -10.99
N ASN A 3 34.63 -0.98 -10.05
CA ASN A 3 34.30 -2.39 -10.18
C ASN A 3 33.36 -2.57 -11.39
N ARG A 4 33.59 -3.55 -12.28
CA ARG A 4 32.79 -3.76 -13.52
C ARG A 4 31.28 -3.76 -13.25
N SER A 5 30.89 -4.31 -12.10
CA SER A 5 29.49 -4.35 -11.64
C SER A 5 28.91 -2.97 -11.32
N LEU A 6 29.68 -2.05 -10.74
CA LEU A 6 29.23 -0.68 -10.47
C LEU A 6 29.04 0.10 -11.77
N THR A 7 29.95 -0.06 -12.72
CA THR A 7 29.83 0.58 -14.05
C THR A 7 28.56 0.13 -14.76
N LEU A 8 28.26 -1.17 -14.74
CA LEU A 8 27.01 -1.69 -15.34
C LEU A 8 25.75 -1.15 -14.66
N LYS A 9 25.74 -1.04 -13.33
CA LYS A 9 24.61 -0.49 -12.58
C LYS A 9 24.35 0.99 -12.89
N ILE A 10 25.40 1.80 -12.94
CA ILE A 10 25.30 3.21 -13.27
C ILE A 10 24.82 3.37 -14.71
N LEU A 11 25.40 2.60 -15.65
CA LEU A 11 25.00 2.63 -17.04
C LEU A 11 23.53 2.24 -17.21
N SER A 12 23.07 1.18 -16.55
CA SER A 12 21.66 0.77 -16.61
C SER A 12 20.72 1.84 -16.05
N ALA A 13 21.10 2.50 -14.94
CA ALA A 13 20.30 3.57 -14.36
C ALA A 13 20.21 4.78 -15.29
N VAL A 14 21.34 5.20 -15.88
CA VAL A 14 21.38 6.31 -16.84
C VAL A 14 20.55 5.99 -18.08
N ILE A 15 20.64 4.77 -18.62
CA ILE A 15 19.82 4.34 -19.76
C ILE A 15 18.33 4.38 -19.39
N LEU A 16 17.95 3.85 -18.22
CA LEU A 16 16.56 3.81 -17.77
C LEU A 16 15.98 5.22 -17.59
N PHE A 17 16.67 6.10 -16.85
CA PHE A 17 16.19 7.46 -16.59
C PHE A 17 16.28 8.35 -17.84
N GLY A 18 17.29 8.17 -18.67
CA GLY A 18 17.37 8.83 -19.97
C GLY A 18 16.25 8.42 -20.91
N ALA A 19 15.92 7.12 -20.96
CA ALA A 19 14.78 6.62 -21.72
C ALA A 19 13.45 7.16 -21.18
N TRP A 20 13.28 7.26 -19.87
CA TRP A 20 12.09 7.87 -19.25
C TRP A 20 12.00 9.37 -19.59
N GLU A 21 13.10 10.12 -19.47
CA GLU A 21 13.13 11.54 -19.86
C GLU A 21 12.71 11.74 -21.31
N ILE A 22 13.26 10.94 -22.24
CA ILE A 22 12.89 10.99 -23.65
C ILE A 22 11.42 10.61 -23.85
N ALA A 23 10.95 9.55 -23.19
CA ALA A 23 9.56 9.10 -23.29
C ALA A 23 8.57 10.14 -22.78
N GLY A 24 8.92 10.90 -21.74
CA GLY A 24 8.09 12.00 -21.21
C GLY A 24 7.88 13.15 -22.20
N HIS A 25 8.81 13.37 -23.13
CA HIS A 25 8.67 14.38 -24.18
C HIS A 25 7.83 13.90 -25.37
N ILE A 26 7.57 12.59 -25.49
CA ILE A 26 6.71 12.06 -26.54
C ILE A 26 5.27 12.34 -26.13
N PRO A 27 4.46 13.05 -26.95
CA PRO A 27 3.10 13.45 -26.58
C PRO A 27 2.10 12.28 -26.70
N VAL A 28 2.38 11.16 -26.03
CA VAL A 28 1.49 10.00 -25.93
C VAL A 28 0.34 10.31 -24.96
N SER A 29 0.62 11.05 -23.88
CA SER A 29 -0.36 11.46 -22.88
C SER A 29 0.10 12.72 -22.15
N PHE A 30 -0.80 13.68 -21.96
CA PHE A 30 -0.54 14.88 -21.15
C PHE A 30 -0.26 14.56 -19.68
N ALA A 31 -0.64 13.38 -19.19
CA ALA A 31 -0.46 12.97 -17.81
C ALA A 31 0.86 12.23 -17.55
N PHE A 32 1.73 12.08 -18.56
CA PHE A 32 2.99 11.35 -18.44
C PHE A 32 4.17 12.34 -18.34
N PRO A 33 4.61 12.74 -17.13
CA PRO A 33 5.66 13.74 -16.97
C PRO A 33 7.05 13.18 -17.30
N THR A 34 7.97 14.08 -17.60
CA THR A 34 9.40 13.76 -17.72
C THR A 34 9.99 13.38 -16.36
N PHE A 35 11.17 12.74 -16.37
CA PHE A 35 11.86 12.37 -15.14
C PHE A 35 12.28 13.62 -14.36
N LEU A 36 12.82 14.62 -15.06
CA LEU A 36 13.25 15.88 -14.43
C LEU A 36 12.08 16.68 -13.86
N GLU A 37 10.93 16.72 -14.53
CA GLU A 37 9.72 17.35 -13.96
C GLU A 37 9.22 16.62 -12.72
N SER A 38 9.21 15.29 -12.74
CA SER A 38 8.81 14.46 -11.59
C SER A 38 9.73 14.73 -10.40
N MET A 39 11.05 14.79 -10.63
CA MET A 39 12.02 15.08 -9.58
C MET A 39 11.93 16.53 -9.07
N GLY A 40 11.67 17.48 -9.97
CA GLY A 40 11.42 18.88 -9.61
C GLY A 40 10.16 19.05 -8.76
N ALA A 41 9.08 18.36 -9.11
CA ALA A 41 7.86 18.31 -8.31
C ALA A 41 8.11 17.69 -6.93
N LEU A 42 8.84 16.56 -6.86
CA LEU A 42 9.21 15.94 -5.60
C LEU A 42 10.00 16.89 -4.69
N MET A 43 11.02 17.58 -5.23
CA MET A 43 11.81 18.54 -4.45
C MET A 43 10.98 19.73 -3.97
N ARG A 44 10.03 20.22 -4.79
CA ARG A 44 9.10 21.28 -4.38
C ARG A 44 8.19 20.80 -3.25
N MET A 45 7.58 19.63 -3.39
CA MET A 45 6.68 19.04 -2.39
C MET A 45 7.40 18.70 -1.07
N MET A 46 8.68 18.35 -1.13
CA MET A 46 9.51 18.17 0.07
C MET A 46 9.87 19.52 0.71
N GLY A 47 10.12 20.55 -0.09
CA GLY A 47 10.51 21.88 0.41
C GLY A 47 9.36 22.69 1.00
N ASP A 48 8.14 22.55 0.45
CA ASP A 48 6.93 23.22 0.94
C ASP A 48 6.18 22.43 2.03
N GLY A 49 6.60 21.19 2.31
CA GLY A 49 6.02 20.33 3.35
C GLY A 49 4.77 19.57 2.91
N THR A 50 4.25 19.81 1.70
CA THR A 50 3.03 19.14 1.21
C THR A 50 3.18 17.62 1.12
N MET A 51 4.40 17.13 0.85
CA MET A 51 4.71 15.70 0.86
C MET A 51 4.54 15.09 2.25
N LEU A 52 4.95 15.81 3.30
CA LEU A 52 4.82 15.37 4.69
C LEU A 52 3.36 15.34 5.12
N ASP A 53 2.57 16.34 4.75
CA ASP A 53 1.13 16.37 5.02
C ASP A 53 0.41 15.22 4.32
N ALA A 54 0.70 14.99 3.04
CA ALA A 54 0.15 13.86 2.29
C ALA A 54 0.56 12.51 2.89
N TYR A 55 1.81 12.40 3.36
CA TYR A 55 2.28 11.20 4.05
C TYR A 55 1.53 10.97 5.36
N ALA A 56 1.38 12.00 6.20
CA ALA A 56 0.64 11.93 7.46
C ALA A 56 -0.83 11.53 7.26
N GLU A 57 -1.48 12.06 6.22
CA GLU A 57 -2.85 11.70 5.82
C GLU A 57 -3.02 10.22 5.47
N THR A 58 -1.98 9.58 4.93
CA THR A 58 -1.99 8.12 4.66
C THR A 58 -1.58 7.30 5.87
N LEU A 59 -0.69 7.83 6.71
CA LEU A 59 -0.17 7.16 7.89
C LEU A 59 -1.24 7.00 8.97
N ARG A 60 -2.09 8.01 9.15
CA ARG A 60 -3.17 8.01 10.17
C ARG A 60 -4.14 6.82 10.03
N PRO A 61 -4.80 6.59 8.88
CA PRO A 61 -5.69 5.42 8.73
C PRO A 61 -4.94 4.10 8.80
N LEU A 62 -3.69 4.05 8.31
CA LEU A 62 -2.84 2.86 8.40
C LEU A 62 -2.57 2.47 9.85
N ALA A 63 -2.11 3.43 10.67
CA ALA A 63 -1.78 3.19 12.07
C ALA A 63 -3.02 2.75 12.88
N VAL A 64 -4.15 3.45 12.71
CA VAL A 64 -5.40 3.11 13.40
C VAL A 64 -5.93 1.75 12.95
N GLY A 65 -5.95 1.50 11.64
CA GLY A 65 -6.43 0.23 11.07
C GLY A 65 -5.57 -0.96 11.50
N ILE A 66 -4.24 -0.82 11.48
CA ILE A 66 -3.33 -1.86 11.97
C ILE A 66 -3.51 -2.09 13.47
N ALA A 67 -3.63 -1.04 14.29
CA ALA A 67 -3.86 -1.21 15.72
C ALA A 67 -5.15 -2.01 16.02
N ILE A 68 -6.25 -1.69 15.33
CA ILE A 68 -7.52 -2.41 15.46
C ILE A 68 -7.37 -3.86 14.98
N SER A 69 -6.74 -4.06 13.82
CA SER A 69 -6.56 -5.39 13.22
C SER A 69 -5.64 -6.27 14.03
N ALA A 70 -4.58 -5.70 14.62
CA ALA A 70 -3.68 -6.42 15.50
C ALA A 70 -4.41 -6.86 16.76
N PHE A 71 -5.12 -5.95 17.42
CA PHE A 71 -5.85 -6.30 18.64
C PHE A 71 -6.91 -7.38 18.40
N LEU A 72 -7.78 -7.20 17.41
CA LEU A 72 -8.85 -8.15 17.11
C LEU A 72 -8.34 -9.43 16.45
N GLY A 73 -7.39 -9.29 15.53
CA GLY A 73 -6.83 -10.39 14.77
C GLY A 73 -6.01 -11.34 15.64
N ILE A 74 -5.20 -10.81 16.57
CA ILE A 74 -4.45 -11.62 17.53
C ILE A 74 -5.43 -12.35 18.47
N ALA A 75 -6.44 -11.66 18.99
CA ALA A 75 -7.44 -12.29 19.87
C ALA A 75 -8.17 -13.46 19.18
N LEU A 76 -8.59 -13.25 17.92
CA LEU A 76 -9.25 -14.30 17.13
C LEU A 76 -8.30 -15.41 16.69
N GLY A 77 -7.06 -15.08 16.30
CA GLY A 77 -6.03 -16.05 15.93
C GLY A 77 -5.71 -17.00 17.08
N ILE A 78 -5.59 -16.47 18.31
CA ILE A 78 -5.42 -17.27 19.52
C ILE A 78 -6.61 -18.23 19.73
N TRP A 79 -7.85 -17.77 19.54
CA TRP A 79 -9.03 -18.64 19.69
C TRP A 79 -9.09 -19.73 18.61
N VAL A 80 -8.74 -19.39 17.38
CA VAL A 80 -8.62 -20.33 16.26
C VAL A 80 -7.55 -21.37 16.55
N GLY A 81 -6.36 -20.97 17.00
CA GLY A 81 -5.25 -21.88 17.32
C GLY A 81 -5.51 -22.79 18.52
N LEU A 82 -6.29 -22.32 19.51
CA LEU A 82 -6.58 -23.09 20.73
C LEU A 82 -7.78 -24.03 20.62
N SER A 83 -8.72 -23.77 19.70
CA SER A 83 -9.97 -24.54 19.62
C SER A 83 -10.28 -25.04 18.22
N ARG A 84 -10.39 -26.37 18.09
CA ARG A 84 -10.77 -27.05 16.83
C ARG A 84 -12.11 -26.58 16.27
N PHE A 85 -13.05 -26.18 17.13
CA PHE A 85 -14.35 -25.64 16.68
C PHE A 85 -14.21 -24.26 16.05
N PHE A 86 -13.40 -23.38 16.65
CA PHE A 86 -13.15 -22.04 16.12
C PHE A 86 -12.33 -22.09 14.84
N ASP A 87 -11.31 -22.96 14.77
CA ASP A 87 -10.57 -23.20 13.54
C ASP A 87 -11.48 -23.63 12.40
N TRP A 88 -12.32 -24.65 12.61
CA TRP A 88 -13.25 -25.12 11.59
C TRP A 88 -14.24 -24.04 11.11
N LEU A 89 -14.67 -23.14 12.00
CA LEU A 89 -15.66 -22.10 11.69
C LEU A 89 -15.03 -20.86 11.02
N PHE A 90 -13.91 -20.36 11.55
CA PHE A 90 -13.36 -19.06 11.15
C PHE A 90 -12.22 -19.17 10.12
N SER A 91 -11.43 -20.24 10.16
CA SER A 91 -10.30 -20.42 9.24
C SER A 91 -10.72 -20.36 7.76
N PRO A 92 -11.82 -21.02 7.31
CA PRO A 92 -12.27 -20.90 5.92
C PRO A 92 -12.63 -19.47 5.53
N ILE A 93 -13.25 -18.71 6.43
CA ILE A 93 -13.66 -17.31 6.17
C ILE A 93 -12.42 -16.46 5.93
N PHE A 94 -11.41 -16.54 6.81
CA PHE A 94 -10.20 -15.75 6.67
C PHE A 94 -9.33 -16.18 5.49
N ILE A 95 -9.29 -17.48 5.16
CA ILE A 95 -8.62 -17.97 3.94
C ILE A 95 -9.28 -17.38 2.70
N VAL A 96 -10.61 -17.41 2.61
CA VAL A 96 -11.35 -16.81 1.49
C VAL A 96 -11.11 -15.30 1.44
N MET A 97 -11.14 -14.61 2.57
CA MET A 97 -10.85 -13.17 2.60
C MET A 97 -9.42 -12.87 2.10
N GLN A 98 -8.42 -13.65 2.50
CA GLN A 98 -7.04 -13.45 2.05
C GLN A 98 -6.86 -13.73 0.55
N ALA A 99 -7.56 -14.72 0.01
CA ALA A 99 -7.51 -15.07 -1.41
C ALA A 99 -8.38 -14.15 -2.29
N ALA A 100 -9.45 -13.57 -1.72
CA ALA A 100 -10.35 -12.68 -2.43
C ALA A 100 -9.66 -11.35 -2.77
N PRO A 101 -10.01 -10.71 -3.89
CA PRO A 101 -9.53 -9.37 -4.22
C PRO A 101 -10.28 -8.36 -3.35
N LEU A 102 -9.93 -8.28 -2.06
CA LEU A 102 -10.57 -7.36 -1.10
C LEU A 102 -10.50 -5.90 -1.57
N ALA A 103 -9.59 -5.56 -2.48
CA ALA A 103 -9.47 -4.23 -3.09
C ALA A 103 -10.74 -3.86 -3.87
N ALA A 104 -11.46 -4.84 -4.40
CA ALA A 104 -12.75 -4.65 -5.06
C ALA A 104 -13.86 -4.17 -4.10
N LEU A 105 -13.68 -4.31 -2.78
CA LEU A 105 -14.63 -3.82 -1.79
C LEU A 105 -14.42 -2.34 -1.43
N ILE A 106 -13.30 -1.73 -1.84
CA ILE A 106 -13.00 -0.32 -1.56
C ILE A 106 -14.14 0.61 -2.02
N PRO A 107 -14.65 0.51 -3.27
CA PRO A 107 -15.75 1.37 -3.71
C PRO A 107 -17.04 1.19 -2.90
N LEU A 108 -17.34 -0.04 -2.46
CA LEU A 108 -18.51 -0.32 -1.63
C LEU A 108 -18.39 0.34 -0.25
N LEU A 109 -17.21 0.27 0.35
CA LEU A 109 -16.94 0.93 1.64
C LEU A 109 -16.99 2.44 1.53
N VAL A 110 -16.46 3.00 0.45
CA VAL A 110 -16.54 4.44 0.17
C VAL A 110 -18.00 4.86 -0.10
N LEU A 111 -18.79 4.04 -0.77
CA LEU A 111 -20.22 4.29 -0.96
C LEU A 111 -20.99 4.29 0.36
N ALA A 112 -20.71 3.32 1.23
CA ALA A 112 -21.43 3.15 2.49
C ALA A 112 -21.05 4.19 3.56
N TYR A 113 -19.76 4.50 3.68
CA TYR A 113 -19.23 5.36 4.75
C TYR A 113 -18.74 6.73 4.26
N GLY A 114 -18.80 6.99 2.97
CA GLY A 114 -18.25 8.19 2.34
C GLY A 114 -16.72 8.16 2.21
N ILE A 115 -16.19 9.22 1.59
CA ILE A 115 -14.75 9.47 1.52
C ILE A 115 -14.32 10.06 2.85
N GLY A 116 -13.44 9.37 3.58
CA GLY A 116 -12.98 9.87 4.87
C GLY A 116 -12.05 8.90 5.59
N LEU A 117 -11.75 9.21 6.85
CA LEU A 117 -10.89 8.38 7.69
C LEU A 117 -11.50 6.98 7.90
N THR A 118 -12.81 6.91 8.17
CA THR A 118 -13.51 5.65 8.48
C THR A 118 -13.39 4.63 7.35
N SER A 119 -13.68 5.02 6.11
CA SER A 119 -13.59 4.12 4.95
C SER A 119 -12.14 3.64 4.73
N LYS A 120 -11.15 4.55 4.84
CA LYS A 120 -9.73 4.18 4.75
C LYS A 120 -9.31 3.18 5.85
N VAL A 121 -9.73 3.41 7.10
CA VAL A 121 -9.44 2.51 8.23
C VAL A 121 -10.07 1.14 8.02
N LEU A 122 -11.34 1.07 7.58
CA LEU A 122 -12.02 -0.20 7.33
C LEU A 122 -11.33 -1.01 6.22
N VAL A 123 -10.85 -0.35 5.17
CA VAL A 123 -10.06 -1.02 4.11
C VAL A 123 -8.80 -1.64 4.70
N VAL A 124 -8.05 -0.91 5.53
CA VAL A 124 -6.86 -1.45 6.21
C VAL A 124 -7.24 -2.65 7.08
N CYS A 125 -8.36 -2.57 7.81
CA CYS A 125 -8.81 -3.68 8.65
C CYS A 125 -9.16 -4.93 7.85
N ILE A 126 -9.97 -4.79 6.81
CA ILE A 126 -10.41 -5.92 5.99
C ILE A 126 -9.23 -6.60 5.30
N MET A 127 -8.24 -5.82 4.86
CA MET A 127 -7.01 -6.32 4.23
C MET A 127 -6.04 -6.98 5.22
N GLY A 128 -5.84 -6.35 6.39
CA GLY A 128 -4.82 -6.78 7.35
C GLY A 128 -5.27 -7.92 8.25
N MET A 129 -6.54 -7.94 8.64
CA MET A 129 -7.06 -8.88 9.64
C MET A 129 -6.92 -10.36 9.23
N PRO A 130 -7.20 -10.79 7.98
CA PRO A 130 -6.98 -12.18 7.57
C PRO A 130 -5.53 -12.62 7.69
N VAL A 131 -4.58 -11.74 7.35
CA VAL A 131 -3.15 -12.02 7.47
C VAL A 131 -2.76 -12.18 8.93
N ILE A 132 -3.24 -11.30 9.81
CA ILE A 132 -2.92 -11.34 11.24
C ILE A 132 -3.50 -12.59 11.90
N VAL A 133 -4.78 -12.90 11.65
CA VAL A 133 -5.46 -14.07 12.26
C VAL A 133 -4.79 -15.38 11.83
N LEU A 134 -4.45 -15.55 10.55
CA LEU A 134 -3.91 -16.80 10.02
C LEU A 134 -2.43 -17.04 10.37
N ASN A 135 -1.71 -16.02 10.82
CA ASN A 135 -0.29 -16.10 11.20
C ASN A 135 -0.04 -15.93 12.71
N THR A 136 -1.10 -15.84 13.52
CA THR A 136 -1.00 -15.82 14.99
C THR A 136 -1.16 -17.24 15.52
#